data_AF-A0A0P6XLI6-F1
#
_entry.id   AF-A0A0P6XLI6-F1
#
_cell.length_a   1.000
_cell.length_b   1.000
_cell.length_c   1.000
_cell.angle_alpha   90.00
_cell.angle_beta   90.00
_cell.angle_gamma   90.00
#
_symmetry.space_group_name_H-M   'P 1'
#
loop_
_entity.id
_entity.type
_entity.pdbx_description
1 polymer ?
#
loop_
_entity_poly.entity_id
_entity_poly.type
_entity_poly.pdbx_seq_one_letter_code
_entity_poly.pdbx_strand_id
1 'polypeptide(L)'
;MFRRGIPFRPAARIFGFLGPMFQGILNEANQEFESGDYREAACRYTRLAERAAIRGKHRAGNWLVKAGQANVLSGAREQGMQQIFRGMEIMQTQGRQKDVGRYAWRTIDLFTSHGLTTEARQVSDWLQGKMPDIKIEEIFPENDSKTVNNRQKLPSRCPSCGAPVHPDTVDWVDNGQAACGYCGILLPEG
;
A
#
# COMPACT_ATOMS: atom_id res chain seq x y z
N MET A 1 27.79 13.85 50.69
CA MET A 1 28.00 12.84 49.62
C MET A 1 26.74 12.77 48.77
N PHE A 2 26.77 13.35 47.57
CA PHE A 2 25.60 13.50 46.69
C PHE A 2 25.33 12.21 45.91
N ARG A 3 24.13 11.65 46.05
CA ARG A 3 23.61 10.58 45.19
C ARG A 3 23.23 11.20 43.84
N ARG A 4 23.94 10.83 42.76
CA ARG A 4 23.60 11.22 41.39
C ARG A 4 22.33 10.48 40.95
N GLY A 5 21.24 11.22 40.79
CA GLY A 5 20.00 10.73 40.19
C GLY A 5 20.22 10.32 38.74
N ILE A 6 19.80 9.12 38.40
CA ILE A 6 19.73 8.62 37.03
C ILE A 6 18.62 9.42 36.32
N PRO A 7 18.89 10.12 35.19
CA PRO A 7 17.81 10.74 34.44
C PRO A 7 16.93 9.65 33.85
N PHE A 8 15.69 9.60 34.31
CA PHE A 8 14.58 8.90 33.65
C PHE A 8 14.52 9.39 32.19
N ARG A 9 14.95 8.55 31.25
CA ARG A 9 14.63 8.75 29.84
C ARG A 9 13.15 8.42 29.64
N PRO A 10 12.31 9.36 29.19
CA PRO A 10 10.93 9.04 28.86
C PRO A 10 10.90 8.05 27.69
N ALA A 11 9.95 7.13 27.77
CA ALA A 11 9.75 6.00 26.87
C ALA A 11 9.92 6.39 25.39
N ALA A 12 10.90 5.76 24.74
CA ALA A 12 10.95 5.70 23.28
C ALA A 12 9.64 5.06 22.81
N ARG A 13 8.85 5.88 22.12
CA ARG A 13 7.55 5.57 21.57
C ARG A 13 7.55 4.23 20.85
N ILE A 14 6.51 3.46 21.18
CA ILE A 14 5.95 2.33 20.44
C ILE A 14 5.53 2.83 19.05
N PHE A 15 6.45 2.90 18.10
CA PHE A 15 6.14 2.96 16.68
C PHE A 15 7.06 1.97 15.98
N GLY A 16 6.48 0.86 15.51
CA GLY A 16 7.18 -0.25 14.90
C GLY A 16 7.99 0.18 13.68
N PHE A 17 9.24 0.55 13.92
CA PHE A 17 10.21 0.88 12.88
C PHE A 17 10.66 -0.43 12.22
N LEU A 18 10.21 -0.63 10.98
CA LEU A 18 11.02 -1.36 10.02
C LEU A 18 12.42 -0.71 10.07
N GLY A 19 13.48 -1.49 10.35
CA GLY A 19 14.81 -0.93 10.55
C GLY A 19 15.23 -0.02 9.39
N PRO A 20 16.12 0.97 9.60
CA PRO A 20 16.43 2.02 8.64
C PRO A 20 16.83 1.51 7.24
N MET A 21 17.49 0.34 7.16
CA MET A 21 17.80 -0.32 5.89
C MET A 21 16.54 -0.77 5.11
N PHE A 22 15.50 -1.23 5.81
CA PHE A 22 14.22 -1.61 5.18
C PHE A 22 13.47 -0.39 4.65
N GLN A 23 13.53 0.74 5.37
CA GLN A 23 12.93 2.00 4.93
C GLN A 23 13.68 2.58 3.71
N GLY A 24 15.02 2.47 3.67
CA GLY A 24 15.81 2.88 2.50
C GLY A 24 15.41 2.14 1.22
N ILE A 25 15.36 0.80 1.28
CA ILE A 25 14.98 -0.04 0.12
C ILE A 25 13.54 0.27 -0.35
N LEU A 26 12.63 0.53 0.59
CA LEU A 26 11.25 0.86 0.25
C LEU A 26 11.12 2.24 -0.39
N ASN A 27 11.91 3.23 0.06
CA ASN A 27 11.95 4.54 -0.57
C ASN A 27 12.49 4.48 -2.00
N GLU A 28 13.58 3.73 -2.20
CA GLU A 28 14.15 3.49 -3.53
C GLU A 28 13.13 2.82 -4.45
N ALA A 29 12.42 1.79 -3.97
CA ALA A 29 11.40 1.10 -4.76
C ALA A 29 10.21 2.01 -5.14
N ASN A 30 9.80 2.92 -4.24
CA ASN A 30 8.76 3.91 -4.57
C ASN A 30 9.27 4.91 -5.61
N GLN A 31 10.51 5.38 -5.47
CA GLN A 31 11.11 6.31 -6.42
C GLN A 31 11.25 5.69 -7.81
N GLU A 32 11.72 4.45 -7.90
CA GLU A 32 11.82 3.69 -9.16
C GLU A 32 10.43 3.45 -9.79
N PHE A 33 9.40 3.22 -8.96
CA PHE A 33 8.04 3.08 -9.46
C PHE A 33 7.51 4.40 -10.05
N GLU A 34 7.85 5.53 -9.44
CA GLU A 34 7.45 6.87 -9.89
C GLU A 34 8.22 7.36 -11.11
N SER A 35 9.50 7.00 -11.24
CA SER A 35 10.30 7.31 -12.43
C SER A 35 9.93 6.45 -13.64
N GLY A 36 9.10 5.41 -13.45
CA GLY A 36 8.72 4.46 -14.50
C GLY A 36 9.72 3.31 -14.67
N ASP A 37 10.72 3.18 -13.79
CA ASP A 37 11.67 2.07 -13.73
C ASP A 37 11.03 0.83 -13.11
N TYR A 38 9.90 0.40 -13.68
CA TYR A 38 9.02 -0.62 -13.11
C TYR A 38 9.71 -1.97 -12.89
N ARG A 39 10.71 -2.31 -13.71
CA ARG A 39 11.45 -3.58 -13.58
C ARG A 39 12.29 -3.62 -12.29
N GLU A 40 13.00 -2.54 -11.99
CA GLU A 40 13.82 -2.44 -10.78
C GLU A 40 12.92 -2.33 -9.54
N ALA A 41 11.86 -1.51 -9.63
CA ALA A 41 10.86 -1.39 -8.57
C ALA A 41 10.27 -2.77 -8.21
N ALA A 42 9.87 -3.56 -9.22
CA ALA A 42 9.33 -4.89 -9.02
C ALA A 42 10.31 -5.82 -8.27
N CYS A 43 11.58 -5.83 -8.67
CA CYS A 43 12.63 -6.62 -8.03
C CYS A 43 12.77 -6.26 -6.54
N ARG A 44 12.80 -4.96 -6.22
CA ARG A 44 12.90 -4.50 -4.83
C ARG A 44 11.66 -4.85 -4.01
N TYR A 45 10.46 -4.63 -4.55
CA TYR A 45 9.23 -4.98 -3.84
C TYR A 45 9.10 -6.48 -3.60
N THR A 46 9.45 -7.34 -4.56
CA THR A 46 9.44 -8.79 -4.38
C THR A 46 10.36 -9.17 -3.22
N ARG A 47 11.60 -8.65 -3.19
CA ARG A 47 12.55 -8.92 -2.11
C ARG A 47 12.06 -8.44 -0.75
N LEU A 48 11.36 -7.30 -0.70
CA LEU A 48 10.72 -6.79 0.52
C LEU A 48 9.59 -7.70 0.98
N ALA A 49 8.71 -8.12 0.05
CA ALA A 49 7.57 -8.98 0.33
C ALA A 49 8.02 -10.36 0.86
N GLU A 50 9.02 -10.99 0.25
CA GLU A 50 9.58 -12.26 0.69
C GLU A 50 10.15 -12.17 2.11
N ARG A 51 10.98 -11.14 2.35
CA ARG A 51 11.56 -10.87 3.68
C ARG A 51 10.53 -10.56 4.75
N ALA A 52 9.38 -10.03 4.35
CA ALA A 52 8.25 -9.74 5.22
C ALA A 52 7.41 -10.98 5.51
N ALA A 53 7.16 -11.81 4.49
CA ALA A 53 6.44 -13.06 4.60
C ALA A 53 7.14 -14.01 5.57
N ILE A 54 8.47 -14.15 5.46
CA ILE A 54 9.30 -14.94 6.39
C ILE A 54 9.12 -14.49 7.85
N ARG A 55 8.91 -13.20 8.07
CA ARG A 55 8.78 -12.62 9.42
C ARG A 55 7.33 -12.51 9.89
N GLY A 56 6.39 -13.13 9.18
CA GLY A 56 4.96 -13.08 9.51
C GLY A 56 4.40 -11.65 9.55
N LYS A 57 5.03 -10.70 8.84
CA LYS A 57 4.60 -9.30 8.90
C LYS A 57 3.37 -9.11 8.03
N HIS A 58 2.34 -8.53 8.64
CA HIS A 58 1.06 -8.15 8.03
C HIS A 58 1.20 -7.37 6.70
N ARG A 59 2.33 -6.70 6.47
CA ARG A 59 2.58 -5.90 5.26
C ARG A 59 3.08 -6.69 4.05
N ALA A 60 3.37 -7.99 4.19
CA ALA A 60 3.87 -8.83 3.09
C ALA A 60 2.94 -8.81 1.88
N GLY A 61 1.62 -8.90 2.10
CA GLY A 61 0.63 -8.82 1.03
C GLY A 61 0.68 -7.49 0.26
N ASN A 62 0.84 -6.36 0.97
CA ASN A 62 0.83 -5.02 0.35
C ASN A 62 2.01 -4.86 -0.62
N TRP A 63 3.19 -5.30 -0.19
CA TRP A 63 4.39 -5.25 -1.01
C TRP A 63 4.34 -6.23 -2.18
N LEU A 64 3.70 -7.39 -2.01
CA LEU A 64 3.55 -8.34 -3.09
C LEU A 64 2.60 -7.84 -4.18
N VAL A 65 1.51 -7.17 -3.81
CA VAL A 65 0.63 -6.48 -4.77
C VAL A 65 1.38 -5.40 -5.52
N LYS A 66 2.16 -4.55 -4.84
CA LYS A 66 2.98 -3.51 -5.48
C LYS A 66 4.05 -4.08 -6.43
N ALA A 67 4.70 -5.18 -6.04
CA ALA A 67 5.63 -5.89 -6.91
C ALA A 67 4.93 -6.36 -8.19
N GLY A 68 3.73 -6.93 -8.04
CA GLY A 68 2.98 -7.41 -9.17
C GLY A 68 2.49 -6.29 -10.09
N GLN A 69 2.03 -5.16 -9.55
CA GLN A 69 1.70 -3.96 -10.32
C GLN A 69 2.89 -3.51 -11.18
N ALA A 70 4.09 -3.42 -10.59
CA ALA A 70 5.31 -3.05 -11.28
C ALA A 70 5.72 -4.08 -12.35
N ASN A 71 5.55 -5.38 -12.08
CA ASN A 71 5.80 -6.43 -13.07
C ASN A 71 4.86 -6.35 -14.27
N VAL A 72 3.56 -6.10 -14.04
CA VAL A 72 2.61 -5.91 -15.15
C VAL A 72 3.00 -4.70 -15.99
N LEU A 73 3.30 -3.56 -15.35
CA LEU A 73 3.69 -2.32 -16.03
C LEU A 73 5.04 -2.44 -16.79
N SER A 74 5.97 -3.28 -16.31
CA SER A 74 7.22 -3.57 -17.03
C SER A 74 7.09 -4.63 -18.13
N GLY A 75 5.90 -5.19 -18.35
CA GLY A 75 5.61 -6.18 -19.39
C GLY A 75 5.64 -7.65 -18.93
N ALA A 76 6.09 -7.94 -17.71
CA ALA A 76 6.03 -9.27 -17.09
C ALA A 76 4.62 -9.58 -16.53
N ARG A 77 3.62 -9.53 -17.42
CA ARG A 77 2.19 -9.56 -17.07
C ARG A 77 1.77 -10.77 -16.25
N GLU A 78 2.08 -11.97 -16.72
CA GLU A 78 1.67 -13.21 -16.06
C GLU A 78 2.24 -13.30 -14.63
N GLN A 79 3.54 -13.08 -14.48
CA GLN A 79 4.21 -13.05 -13.18
C GLN A 79 3.62 -11.96 -12.27
N GLY A 80 3.35 -10.78 -12.81
CA GLY A 80 2.78 -9.67 -12.07
C GLY A 80 1.38 -9.97 -11.53
N MET A 81 0.52 -10.57 -12.36
CA MET A 81 -0.83 -10.98 -11.96
C MET A 81 -0.80 -12.05 -10.85
N GLN A 82 0.08 -13.05 -10.96
CA GLN A 82 0.24 -14.07 -9.92
C GLN A 82 0.65 -13.45 -8.58
N GLN A 83 1.56 -12.47 -8.59
CA GLN A 83 1.98 -11.76 -7.39
C GLN A 83 0.85 -10.94 -6.77
N ILE A 84 0.06 -10.23 -7.60
CA ILE A 84 -1.11 -9.47 -7.15
C ILE A 84 -2.09 -10.38 -6.42
N PHE A 85 -2.50 -11.49 -7.04
CA PHE A 85 -3.48 -12.41 -6.44
C PHE A 85 -2.96 -13.05 -5.16
N ARG A 86 -1.71 -13.51 -5.15
CA ARG A 86 -1.08 -14.05 -3.94
C ARG A 86 -1.00 -13.00 -2.82
N GLY A 87 -0.73 -11.75 -3.17
CA GLY A 87 -0.67 -10.65 -2.21
C GLY A 87 -2.03 -10.39 -1.56
N MET A 88 -3.09 -10.39 -2.37
CA MET A 88 -4.46 -10.24 -1.88
C MET A 88 -4.94 -11.46 -1.08
N GLU A 89 -4.56 -12.67 -1.45
CA GLU A 89 -4.85 -13.89 -0.69
C GLU A 89 -4.20 -13.86 0.70
N ILE A 90 -2.95 -13.38 0.81
CA ILE A 90 -2.30 -13.14 2.11
C ILE A 90 -3.11 -12.14 2.96
N MET A 91 -3.67 -11.09 2.35
CA MET A 91 -4.52 -10.15 3.09
C MET A 91 -5.85 -10.79 3.52
N GLN A 92 -6.46 -11.60 2.66
CA GLN A 92 -7.71 -12.30 2.92
C GLN A 92 -7.56 -13.26 4.10
N THR A 93 -6.51 -14.09 4.09
CA THR A 93 -6.17 -15.02 5.19
C THR A 93 -5.86 -14.31 6.52
N GLN A 94 -5.44 -13.04 6.47
CA GLN A 94 -5.24 -12.19 7.64
C GLN A 94 -6.53 -11.50 8.12
N GLY A 95 -7.68 -11.75 7.49
CA GLY A 95 -8.96 -11.12 7.82
C GLY A 95 -9.08 -9.66 7.35
N ARG A 96 -8.17 -9.20 6.49
CA ARG A 96 -8.10 -7.80 6.02
C ARG A 96 -8.96 -7.57 4.78
N GLN A 97 -10.22 -7.97 4.84
CA GLN A 97 -11.13 -7.95 3.69
C GLN A 97 -11.31 -6.56 3.08
N LYS A 98 -11.41 -5.52 3.91
CA LYS A 98 -11.47 -4.12 3.46
C LYS A 98 -10.23 -3.68 2.68
N ASP A 99 -9.06 -4.19 3.05
CA ASP A 99 -7.82 -3.87 2.34
C ASP A 99 -7.78 -4.56 0.98
N VAL A 100 -8.26 -5.81 0.88
CA VAL A 100 -8.32 -6.54 -0.40
C VAL A 100 -9.14 -5.74 -1.43
N GLY A 101 -10.36 -5.33 -1.08
CA GLY A 101 -11.20 -4.54 -1.98
C GLY A 101 -10.53 -3.24 -2.44
N ARG A 102 -9.90 -2.53 -1.51
CA ARG A 102 -9.16 -1.29 -1.79
C ARG A 102 -7.97 -1.49 -2.73
N TYR A 103 -7.14 -2.51 -2.47
CA TYR A 103 -5.97 -2.82 -3.32
C TYR A 103 -6.40 -3.33 -4.70
N ALA A 104 -7.47 -4.12 -4.78
CA ALA A 104 -8.04 -4.57 -6.05
C ALA A 104 -8.50 -3.38 -6.90
N TRP A 105 -9.30 -2.48 -6.32
CA TRP A 105 -9.79 -1.28 -7.01
C TRP A 105 -8.64 -0.41 -7.53
N ARG A 106 -7.64 -0.10 -6.68
CA ARG A 106 -6.45 0.66 -7.12
C ARG A 106 -5.68 -0.01 -8.24
N THR A 107 -5.64 -1.33 -8.24
CA THR A 107 -4.97 -2.09 -9.31
C THR A 107 -5.76 -2.00 -10.61
N ILE A 108 -7.09 -2.07 -10.53
CA ILE A 108 -8.00 -1.90 -11.68
C ILE A 108 -7.85 -0.49 -12.25
N ASP A 109 -7.90 0.54 -11.41
CA ASP A 109 -7.75 1.94 -11.83
C ASP A 109 -6.37 2.20 -12.47
N LEU A 110 -5.29 1.75 -11.81
CA LEU A 110 -3.94 1.81 -12.35
C LEU A 110 -3.85 1.15 -13.73
N PHE A 111 -4.32 -0.09 -13.87
CA PHE A 111 -4.27 -0.80 -15.15
C PHE A 111 -5.13 -0.14 -16.22
N THR A 112 -6.31 0.36 -15.86
CA THR A 112 -7.19 1.07 -16.79
C THR A 112 -6.54 2.35 -17.29
N SER A 113 -5.91 3.14 -16.41
CA SER A 113 -5.18 4.36 -16.78
C SER A 113 -3.99 4.11 -17.73
N HIS A 114 -3.40 2.91 -17.65
CA HIS A 114 -2.31 2.48 -18.54
C HIS A 114 -2.80 1.67 -19.76
N GLY A 115 -4.11 1.58 -20.00
CA GLY A 115 -4.70 0.87 -21.15
C GLY A 115 -4.66 -0.67 -21.04
N LEU A 116 -4.35 -1.20 -19.85
CA LEU A 116 -4.25 -2.63 -19.54
C LEU A 116 -5.63 -3.20 -19.12
N THR A 117 -6.61 -3.08 -20.02
CA THR A 117 -8.02 -3.42 -19.72
C THR A 117 -8.24 -4.91 -19.46
N THR A 118 -7.41 -5.79 -20.05
CA THR A 118 -7.51 -7.24 -19.86
C THR A 118 -7.08 -7.63 -18.45
N GLU A 119 -5.95 -7.10 -17.99
CA GLU A 119 -5.42 -7.31 -16.66
C GLU A 119 -6.35 -6.71 -15.60
N ALA A 120 -6.89 -5.51 -15.85
CA ALA A 120 -7.91 -4.89 -15.00
C ALA A 120 -9.14 -5.79 -14.83
N ARG A 121 -9.65 -6.37 -15.93
CA ARG A 121 -10.78 -7.31 -15.88
C ARG A 121 -10.45 -8.56 -15.08
N GLN A 122 -9.26 -9.13 -15.24
CA GLN A 122 -8.83 -10.29 -14.45
C GLN A 122 -8.81 -10.00 -12.95
N VAL A 123 -8.41 -8.80 -12.53
CA VAL A 123 -8.47 -8.40 -11.11
C VAL A 123 -9.92 -8.28 -10.63
N SER A 124 -10.80 -7.69 -11.44
CA SER A 124 -12.22 -7.58 -11.13
C SER A 124 -12.88 -8.95 -10.98
N ASP A 125 -12.66 -9.84 -11.94
CA ASP A 125 -13.22 -11.19 -11.95
C ASP A 125 -12.73 -12.01 -10.75
N TRP A 126 -11.45 -11.89 -10.41
CA TRP A 126 -10.87 -12.53 -9.23
C TRP A 126 -11.52 -12.02 -7.94
N LEU A 127 -11.74 -10.71 -7.82
CA LEU A 127 -12.37 -10.12 -6.65
C LEU A 127 -13.82 -10.60 -6.51
N GLN A 128 -14.62 -10.56 -7.58
CA GLN A 128 -16.00 -11.04 -7.56
C GLN A 128 -16.09 -12.52 -7.21
N GLY A 129 -15.17 -13.35 -7.72
CA GLY A 129 -15.13 -14.78 -7.42
C GLY A 129 -14.74 -15.11 -5.98
N LYS A 130 -13.90 -14.29 -5.33
CA LYS A 130 -13.44 -14.51 -3.95
C LYS A 130 -14.28 -13.78 -2.90
N MET A 131 -14.92 -12.68 -3.28
CA MET A 131 -15.58 -11.73 -2.39
C MET A 131 -16.82 -11.15 -3.09
N PRO A 132 -17.87 -11.95 -3.33
CA PRO A 132 -19.07 -11.51 -4.06
C PRO A 132 -19.84 -10.41 -3.31
N ASP A 133 -19.70 -10.34 -1.99
CA ASP A 133 -20.33 -9.32 -1.15
C ASP A 133 -19.67 -7.94 -1.30
N ILE A 134 -18.46 -7.89 -1.87
CA ILE A 134 -17.76 -6.65 -2.14
C ILE A 134 -18.14 -6.17 -3.54
N LYS A 135 -19.09 -5.24 -3.62
CA LYS A 135 -19.37 -4.50 -4.85
C LYS A 135 -18.33 -3.40 -5.02
N ILE A 136 -17.58 -3.45 -6.13
CA ILE A 136 -16.53 -2.47 -6.43
C ILE A 136 -17.12 -1.05 -6.50
N GLU A 137 -18.39 -0.92 -6.95
CA GLU A 137 -19.11 0.34 -7.01
C GLU A 137 -19.49 0.90 -5.62
N GLU A 138 -19.56 0.07 -4.57
CA GLU A 138 -19.92 0.49 -3.21
C GLU A 138 -18.69 0.85 -2.35
N ILE A 139 -17.47 0.45 -2.74
CA ILE A 139 -16.25 0.73 -1.96
C ILE A 139 -15.76 2.17 -2.15
N PHE A 140 -16.04 2.79 -3.30
CA PHE A 140 -15.77 4.20 -3.54
C PHE A 140 -16.86 4.82 -4.41
N PRO A 141 -17.57 5.86 -3.93
CA PRO A 141 -18.42 6.66 -4.78
C PRO A 141 -17.56 7.32 -5.86
N GLU A 142 -18.05 7.33 -7.10
CA GLU A 142 -17.54 8.16 -8.19
C GLU A 142 -17.21 9.56 -7.65
N ASN A 143 -15.92 9.90 -7.56
CA ASN A 143 -15.43 11.27 -7.41
C ASN A 143 -16.40 12.22 -6.69
N ASP A 144 -16.69 11.95 -5.41
CA ASP A 144 -17.25 12.98 -4.53
C ASP A 144 -16.14 13.96 -4.11
N SER A 145 -15.44 14.45 -5.13
CA SER A 145 -14.72 15.72 -5.21
C SER A 145 -15.54 16.92 -4.72
N LYS A 146 -16.82 16.73 -4.37
CA LYS A 146 -17.72 17.80 -3.94
C LYS A 146 -17.94 17.93 -2.44
N THR A 147 -17.50 17.00 -1.58
CA THR A 147 -17.75 17.14 -0.13
C THR A 147 -16.70 16.54 0.79
N VAL A 148 -15.41 16.80 0.56
CA VAL A 148 -14.45 16.75 1.68
C VAL A 148 -13.63 18.03 1.73
N ASN A 149 -14.21 19.03 2.39
CA ASN A 149 -13.52 20.22 2.88
C ASN A 149 -12.59 19.86 4.07
N ASN A 150 -11.90 18.70 4.06
CA ASN A 150 -10.93 18.35 5.10
C ASN A 150 -9.60 19.03 4.80
N ARG A 151 -9.41 20.16 5.47
CA ARG A 151 -8.12 20.83 5.70
C ARG A 151 -7.19 19.99 6.59
N GLN A 152 -7.23 18.66 6.53
CA GLN A 152 -6.22 17.86 7.20
C GLN A 152 -4.89 18.09 6.49
N LYS A 153 -3.91 18.63 7.22
CA LYS A 153 -2.55 18.75 6.73
C LYS A 153 -1.99 17.34 6.58
N LEU A 154 -1.96 16.85 5.35
CA LEU A 154 -1.29 15.59 5.05
C LEU A 154 0.22 15.81 5.08
N PRO A 155 0.99 14.86 5.64
CA PRO A 155 2.45 14.92 5.53
C PRO A 155 2.84 14.81 4.05
N SER A 156 3.94 15.42 3.65
CA SER A 156 4.43 15.32 2.26
C SER A 156 4.90 13.90 1.89
N ARG A 157 5.30 13.11 2.89
CA ARG A 157 5.69 11.70 2.74
C ARG A 157 5.07 10.86 3.84
N CYS A 158 4.72 9.62 3.50
CA CYS A 158 4.22 8.65 4.46
C CYS A 158 5.32 8.30 5.47
N PRO A 159 5.10 8.46 6.80
CA PRO A 159 6.13 8.15 7.81
C PRO A 159 6.47 6.65 7.88
N SER A 160 5.65 5.80 7.28
CA SER A 160 5.77 4.34 7.34
C SER A 160 6.49 3.73 6.14
N CYS A 161 6.24 4.27 4.94
CA CYS A 161 6.83 3.77 3.69
C CYS A 161 7.60 4.80 2.88
N GLY A 162 7.61 6.07 3.30
CA GLY A 162 8.29 7.19 2.64
C GLY A 162 7.76 7.58 1.26
N ALA A 163 6.71 6.92 0.77
CA ALA A 163 6.02 7.30 -0.46
C ALA A 163 5.47 8.73 -0.35
N PRO A 164 5.45 9.51 -1.46
CA PRO A 164 4.78 10.79 -1.48
C PRO A 164 3.30 10.61 -1.20
N VAL A 165 2.74 11.58 -0.50
CA VAL A 165 1.34 11.60 -0.10
C VAL A 165 0.73 12.84 -0.76
N HIS A 166 -0.18 12.60 -1.71
CA HIS A 166 -0.97 13.66 -2.35
C HIS A 166 -2.43 13.49 -1.93
N PRO A 167 -3.20 14.58 -1.74
CA PRO A 167 -4.63 14.49 -1.45
C PRO A 167 -5.42 13.62 -2.44
N ASP A 168 -4.97 13.58 -3.70
CA ASP A 168 -5.60 12.80 -4.77
C ASP A 168 -5.16 11.31 -4.78
N THR A 169 -4.04 10.98 -4.11
CA THR A 169 -3.48 9.62 -4.10
C THR A 169 -3.71 8.87 -2.79
N VAL A 170 -4.21 9.53 -1.75
CA VAL A 170 -4.58 8.92 -0.47
C VAL A 170 -5.95 8.26 -0.52
N ASP A 171 -6.14 7.18 0.24
CA ASP A 171 -7.49 6.66 0.47
C ASP A 171 -8.11 7.37 1.66
N TRP A 172 -9.24 8.01 1.47
CA TRP A 172 -10.05 8.48 2.59
C TRP A 172 -10.83 7.30 3.17
N VAL A 173 -10.71 7.09 4.47
CA VAL A 173 -11.49 6.08 5.22
C VAL A 173 -12.64 6.74 5.97
N ASP A 174 -13.64 5.95 6.36
CA ASP A 174 -14.98 6.35 6.87
C ASP A 174 -15.07 7.39 8.01
N ASN A 175 -13.94 7.92 8.50
CA ASN A 175 -13.88 8.95 9.54
C ASN A 175 -13.13 10.22 9.09
N GLY A 176 -12.98 10.42 7.78
CA GLY A 176 -12.21 11.53 7.23
C GLY A 176 -10.70 11.41 7.48
N GLN A 177 -10.20 10.22 7.81
CA GLN A 177 -8.78 9.94 7.98
C GLN A 177 -8.19 9.45 6.65
N ALA A 178 -7.02 9.94 6.29
CA ALA A 178 -6.33 9.49 5.08
C ALA A 178 -5.46 8.25 5.35
N ALA A 179 -5.45 7.30 4.43
CA ALA A 179 -4.52 6.18 4.38
C ALA A 179 -3.57 6.35 3.20
N CYS A 180 -2.31 6.01 3.40
CA CYS A 180 -1.28 6.07 2.36
C CYS A 180 -1.61 5.11 1.22
N GLY A 181 -1.65 5.61 -0.01
CA GLY A 181 -1.98 4.79 -1.18
C GLY A 181 -0.95 3.75 -1.60
N TYR A 182 0.23 3.77 -0.98
CA TYR A 182 1.28 2.80 -1.24
C TYR A 182 1.26 1.64 -0.25
N CYS A 183 1.26 1.94 1.06
CA CYS A 183 1.37 0.93 2.09
C CYS A 183 0.08 0.68 2.88
N GLY A 184 -0.98 1.47 2.64
CA GLY A 184 -2.27 1.36 3.31
C GLY A 184 -2.27 1.74 4.79
N ILE A 185 -1.23 2.41 5.30
CA ILE A 185 -1.23 2.86 6.70
C ILE A 185 -2.05 4.14 6.84
N LEU A 186 -2.74 4.28 7.97
CA LEU A 186 -3.35 5.55 8.33
C LEU A 186 -2.27 6.62 8.55
N LEU A 187 -2.48 7.77 7.93
CA LEU A 187 -1.61 8.93 8.03
C LEU A 187 -1.99 9.73 9.30
N PRO A 188 -0.99 10.25 10.03
CA PRO A 188 -1.25 11.15 11.15
C PRO A 188 -1.78 12.49 10.63
N GLU A 189 -2.66 13.10 11.41
CA GLU A 189 -3.07 14.50 11.21
C GLU A 189 -1.86 15.41 11.48
N GLY A 190 -1.57 16.34 10.57
CA GLY A 190 -0.46 17.29 10.67
C GLY A 190 -0.81 18.66 11.26
#